data_AF-K0J839-F1
#
_entry.id   AF-K0J839-F1
#
_cell.length_a   1.000
_cell.length_b   1.000
_cell.length_c   1.000
_cell.angle_alpha   90.00
_cell.angle_beta   90.00
_cell.angle_gamma   90.00
#
_symmetry.space_group_name_H-M   'P 1'
#
loop_
_entity.id
_entity.type
_entity.pdbx_description
1 polymer ?
#
loop_
_entity_poly.entity_id
_entity_poly.type
_entity_poly.pdbx_seq_one_letter_code
_entity_poly.pdbx_strand_id
1 'polypeptide(L)' 'MSAADKRNQIPRKSLNYRTPLEVFMSYIDESHLSSLN' A
#
# COMPACT_ATOMS: atom_id res chain seq x y z
N MET A 1 0.36 -8.59 15.31
CA MET A 1 -0.15 -7.64 14.30
C MET A 1 0.05 -6.23 14.82
N SER A 2 0.95 -5.48 14.19
CA SER A 2 1.28 -4.11 14.58
C SER A 2 0.09 -3.16 14.36
N ALA A 3 0.05 -2.04 15.09
CA ALA A 3 -0.89 -0.96 14.80
C ALA A 3 -0.71 -0.41 13.37
N ALA A 4 0.52 -0.46 12.84
CA ALA A 4 0.82 -0.08 11.45
C ALA A 4 0.15 -1.04 10.46
N ASP A 5 0.31 -2.35 10.65
CA ASP A 5 -0.29 -3.37 9.77
C ASP A 5 -1.81 -3.22 9.68
N LYS A 6 -2.46 -2.94 10.81
CA LYS A 6 -3.90 -2.66 10.86
C LYS A 6 -4.25 -1.43 10.04
N ARG A 7 -3.47 -0.34 10.17
CA ARG A 7 -3.75 0.93 9.46
C ARG A 7 -3.55 0.81 7.96
N ASN A 8 -2.56 0.04 7.52
CA ASN A 8 -2.23 -0.15 6.10
C ASN A 8 -3.31 -0.91 5.32
N GLN A 9 -4.18 -1.63 6.02
CA GLN A 9 -5.28 -2.42 5.43
C GLN A 9 -6.64 -1.72 5.46
N ILE A 10 -6.76 -0.54 6.08
CA ILE A 10 -8.07 0.13 6.21
C ILE A 10 -8.22 1.20 5.12
N PRO A 11 -9.31 1.15 4.32
CA PRO A 11 -9.66 2.18 3.34
C PRO A 11 -9.68 3.60 3.90
N ARG A 12 -9.32 4.58 3.07
CA ARG A 12 -9.37 6.01 3.40
C ARG A 12 -10.19 6.77 2.37
N LYS A 13 -11.15 7.58 2.82
CA LYS A 13 -11.98 8.42 1.95
C LYS A 13 -11.15 9.36 1.08
N SER A 14 -10.08 9.93 1.64
CA SER A 14 -9.13 10.79 0.91
C SER A 14 -8.32 10.06 -0.17
N LEU A 15 -8.26 8.74 -0.13
CA LEU A 15 -7.59 7.90 -1.12
C LEU A 15 -8.58 7.27 -2.12
N ASN A 16 -9.79 7.84 -2.24
CA ASN A 16 -10.91 7.27 -3.00
C ASN A 16 -11.29 5.87 -2.51
N TYR A 17 -11.35 5.70 -1.18
CA TYR A 17 -11.65 4.44 -0.50
C TYR A 17 -10.65 3.30 -0.78
N ARG A 18 -9.42 3.62 -1.19
CA ARG A 18 -8.29 2.67 -1.22
C ARG A 18 -7.54 2.65 0.10
N THR A 19 -6.84 1.56 0.36
CA THR A 19 -5.96 1.41 1.51
C THR A 19 -4.61 2.12 1.26
N PRO A 20 -3.89 2.55 2.32
CA PRO A 20 -2.55 3.10 2.17
C PRO A 20 -1.60 2.14 1.43
N LEU A 21 -1.73 0.82 1.67
CA LEU A 21 -0.90 -0.17 1.00
C LEU A 21 -1.18 -0.24 -0.51
N GLU A 22 -2.45 -0.28 -0.92
CA GLU A 22 -2.83 -0.28 -2.36
C GLU A 22 -2.30 0.96 -3.09
N VAL A 23 -2.42 2.13 -2.48
CA VAL A 23 -1.92 3.38 -3.06
C VAL A 23 -0.41 3.34 -3.18
N PHE A 24 0.30 2.89 -2.14
CA PHE A 24 1.75 2.75 -2.18
C PHE A 24 2.19 1.78 -3.28
N MET A 25 1.58 0.59 -3.37
CA MET A 25 1.89 -0.39 -4.42
C MET A 25 1.64 0.16 -5.82
N SER A 26 0.67 1.07 -6.00
CA SER A 26 0.42 1.70 -7.32
C SER A 26 1.52 2.65 -7.80
N TYR A 27 2.42 3.10 -6.92
CA TYR A 27 3.59 3.91 -7.28
C TYR A 27 4.83 3.07 -7.58
N ILE A 28 4.81 1.78 -7.25
CA ILE A 28 5.93 0.88 -7.47
C ILE A 28 5.71 0.21 -8.82
N ASP A 29 6.68 0.33 -9.72
CA ASP A 29 6.66 -0.42 -10.97
C ASP A 29 7.21 -1.85 -10.77
N GLU A 30 6.97 -2.71 -11.76
CA GLU A 30 7.46 -4.10 -11.73
C GLU A 30 9.00 -4.18 -11.68
N SER A 31 9.71 -3.14 -12.16
CA SER A 31 11.17 -3.09 -12.12
C SER A 31 11.71 -2.91 -10.71
N HIS A 32 11.07 -2.08 -9.89
CA HIS A 32 11.38 -1.91 -8.47
C HIS A 32 11.08 -3.18 -7.68
N LEU A 33 9.98 -3.87 -7.97
CA LEU A 33 9.65 -5.14 -7.30
C LEU A 33 10.62 -6.26 -7.68
N SER A 34 11.04 -6.34 -8.94
CA SER A 34 11.99 -7.36 -9.38
C SER A 34 13.38 -7.19 -8.80
N SER A 35 13.77 -5.97 -8.40
CA SER A 35 15.03 -5.70 -7.68
C SER A 35 15.08 -6.19 -6.23
N LEU A 36 13.93 -6.64 -5.70
CA LEU A 36 13.78 -7.11 -4.32
C LEU A 36 13.97 -8.63 -4.17
N ASN A 37 14.13 -9.35 -5.28
CA ASN A 37 14.48 -10.78 -5.33
C ASN A 37 15.99 -10.98 -5.24
#